data_AF-A0A6L8CU62-F1
#
_entry.id   AF-A0A6L8CU62-F1
#
_cell.length_a   1.000
_cell.length_b   1.000
_cell.length_c   1.000
_cell.angle_alpha   90.00
_cell.angle_beta   90.00
_cell.angle_gamma   90.00
#
_symmetry.space_group_name_H-M   'P 1'
#
loop_
_entity.id
_entity.type
_entity.pdbx_description
1 polymer ?
#
loop_
_entity_poly.entity_id
_entity_poly.type
_entity_poly.pdbx_seq_one_letter_code
_entity_poly.pdbx_strand_id
1 'polypeptide(L)'
;MYALILLTLITVCYAAYNLLVKVSGSHAGASAPIFATIGLQLAALSVSLVYLAVLMRQGAAVALPPRALLFGIAAGCCIGAAEVMYFYLFRGIAGEPGMSAGVAIPVIVGGTIVIAMLVAGVVFGETFAPVQWAGIMLTLGGMLLLALGARQ
;
A
#
# COMPACT_ATOMS: atom_id res chain seq x y z
N MET A 1 15.36 -17.52 -6.80
CA MET A 1 15.86 -17.07 -5.48
C MET A 1 15.80 -15.54 -5.33
N TYR A 2 16.39 -14.76 -6.24
CA TYR A 2 16.33 -13.28 -6.17
C TYR A 2 14.91 -12.68 -6.13
N ALA A 3 13.98 -13.22 -6.93
CA ALA A 3 12.58 -12.77 -6.92
C ALA A 3 11.91 -12.98 -5.55
N LEU A 4 12.17 -14.10 -4.87
CA LEU A 4 11.61 -14.36 -3.54
C LEU A 4 12.19 -13.41 -2.49
N ILE A 5 13.49 -13.12 -2.56
CA ILE A 5 14.13 -12.13 -1.67
C ILE A 5 13.49 -10.76 -1.89
N LEU A 6 13.28 -10.36 -3.14
CA LEU A 6 12.65 -9.09 -3.48
C LEU A 6 11.21 -9.02 -2.97
N LEU A 7 10.42 -10.07 -3.16
CA LEU A 7 9.05 -10.17 -2.64
C LEU A 7 9.01 -10.03 -1.11
N THR A 8 9.91 -10.70 -0.40
CA THR A 8 10.02 -10.59 1.05
C THR A 8 10.38 -9.17 1.47
N LEU A 9 11.38 -8.55 0.83
CA LEU A 9 11.81 -7.19 1.16
C LEU A 9 10.69 -6.18 0.92
N ILE A 10 9.98 -6.27 -0.21
CA ILE A 10 8.82 -5.42 -0.52
C ILE A 10 7.75 -5.61 0.55
N THR A 11 7.44 -6.85 0.93
CA THR A 11 6.44 -7.15 1.96
C THR A 11 6.82 -6.54 3.31
N VAL A 12 8.09 -6.64 3.73
CA VAL A 12 8.60 -6.04 4.96
C VAL A 12 8.50 -4.51 4.91
N CYS A 13 8.90 -3.89 3.79
CA CYS A 13 8.78 -2.44 3.60
C CYS A 13 7.32 -1.98 3.66
N TYR A 14 6.40 -2.69 3.02
CA TYR A 14 4.96 -2.37 3.07
C TYR A 14 4.36 -2.58 4.46
N ALA A 15 4.75 -3.63 5.18
CA ALA A 15 4.30 -3.85 6.55
C ALA A 15 4.80 -2.73 7.49
N ALA A 16 6.09 -2.40 7.40
CA ALA A 16 6.69 -1.31 8.16
C ALA A 16 6.02 0.03 7.84
N TYR A 17 5.80 0.33 6.56
CA TYR A 17 5.04 1.50 6.11
C TYR A 17 3.67 1.59 6.78
N ASN A 18 2.86 0.53 6.72
CA ASN A 18 1.50 0.53 7.28
C ASN A 18 1.50 0.79 8.79
N LEU A 19 2.45 0.18 9.51
CA LEU A 19 2.59 0.38 10.96
C LEU A 19 3.08 1.79 11.30
N LEU A 20 4.05 2.32 10.56
CA LEU A 20 4.57 3.67 10.75
C LEU A 20 3.52 4.75 10.45
N VAL A 21 2.67 4.53 9.43
CA VAL A 21 1.53 5.41 9.14
C VAL A 21 0.52 5.41 10.30
N LYS A 22 0.23 4.24 10.90
CA LYS A 22 -0.60 4.17 12.11
C LYS A 22 0.00 4.97 13.25
N VAL A 23 1.29 4.76 13.55
CA VAL A 23 2.00 5.44 14.63
C VAL A 23 2.02 6.94 14.37
N SER A 24 2.33 7.38 13.15
CA SER A 24 2.32 8.80 12.80
C SER A 24 0.92 9.40 12.95
N GLY A 25 -0.12 8.69 12.50
CA GLY A 25 -1.51 9.11 12.64
C GLY A 25 -2.00 9.23 14.09
N SER A 26 -1.49 8.39 15.01
CA SER A 26 -1.86 8.48 16.44
C SER A 26 -1.22 9.66 17.17
N HIS A 27 -0.11 10.19 16.65
CA HIS A 27 0.58 11.37 17.20
C HIS A 27 0.19 12.67 16.49
N ALA A 28 -0.61 12.58 15.42
CA ALA A 28 -0.97 13.69 14.56
C ALA A 28 -2.11 14.56 15.17
N GLY A 29 -1.86 15.86 15.36
CA GLY A 29 -2.88 16.86 15.72
C GLY A 29 -3.90 17.16 14.61
N ALA A 30 -4.80 18.13 14.83
CA ALA A 30 -6.01 18.28 14.02
C ALA A 30 -5.80 18.62 12.53
N SER A 31 -4.68 19.28 12.19
CA SER A 31 -4.29 19.62 10.81
C SER A 31 -3.15 18.73 10.28
N ALA A 32 -2.67 17.78 11.10
CA ALA A 32 -1.46 17.02 10.84
C ALA A 32 -1.56 15.87 9.81
N PRO A 33 -2.74 15.28 9.45
CA PRO A 33 -2.80 14.24 8.42
C PRO A 33 -2.21 14.65 7.07
N ILE A 34 -2.48 15.89 6.64
CA ILE A 34 -1.98 16.41 5.36
C ILE A 34 -0.47 16.62 5.43
N PHE A 35 0.05 17.22 6.51
CA PHE A 35 1.49 17.41 6.67
C PHE A 35 2.25 16.08 6.80
N ALA A 36 1.68 15.09 7.48
CA ALA A 36 2.25 13.75 7.57
C ALA A 36 2.30 13.07 6.19
N THR A 37 1.25 13.21 5.39
CA THR A 37 1.21 12.71 4.00
C THR A 37 2.24 13.41 3.11
N ILE A 38 2.37 14.73 3.20
CA ILE A 38 3.38 15.48 2.46
C ILE A 38 4.80 15.02 2.87
N GLY A 39 5.06 14.87 4.17
CA GLY A 39 6.35 14.39 4.67
C GLY A 39 6.69 12.98 4.16
N LEU A 40 5.70 12.09 4.14
CA LEU A 40 5.82 10.72 3.60
C LEU A 40 6.17 10.73 2.10
N GLN A 41 5.48 11.55 1.30
CA GLN A 41 5.73 11.67 -0.14
C GLN A 41 7.09 12.28 -0.45
N LEU A 42 7.53 13.29 0.31
CA LEU A 42 8.88 13.85 0.18
C LEU A 42 9.96 12.82 0.55
N ALA A 43 9.73 12.00 1.57
CA ALA A 43 10.64 10.91 1.93
C ALA A 43 10.73 9.87 0.78
N ALA A 44 9.58 9.44 0.22
CA ALA A 44 9.54 8.51 -0.91
C ALA A 44 10.25 9.07 -2.17
N LEU A 45 10.04 10.36 -2.47
CA LEU A 45 10.73 11.05 -3.55
C LEU A 45 12.24 11.06 -3.33
N SER A 46 12.71 11.34 -2.10
CA SER A 46 14.15 11.38 -1.81
C SER A 46 14.82 10.01 -2.02
N VAL A 47 14.18 8.91 -1.62
CA VAL A 47 14.67 7.55 -1.90
C VAL A 47 14.79 7.31 -3.40
N SER A 48 13.79 7.74 -4.18
CA SER A 48 13.79 7.60 -5.64
C SER A 48 14.89 8.44 -6.31
N LEU A 49 15.11 9.66 -5.82
CA LEU A 49 16.17 10.55 -6.32
C LEU A 49 17.57 10.01 -5.99
N VAL A 50 17.77 9.42 -4.81
CA VAL A 50 19.04 8.75 -4.46
C VAL A 50 19.30 7.60 -5.43
N TYR A 51 18.29 6.77 -5.71
CA TYR A 51 18.43 5.66 -6.65
C TYR A 51 18.70 6.16 -8.08
N LEU A 52 18.02 7.23 -8.51
CA LEU A 52 18.30 7.88 -9.78
C LEU A 52 19.76 8.35 -9.87
N ALA A 53 20.29 8.99 -8.82
CA ALA A 53 21.68 9.42 -8.78
C ALA A 53 22.66 8.24 -8.90
N VAL A 54 22.34 7.09 -8.30
CA VAL A 54 23.13 5.85 -8.46
C VAL A 54 23.10 5.37 -9.92
N LEU A 55 21.93 5.33 -10.56
CA LEU A 55 21.79 4.91 -11.95
C LEU A 55 22.55 5.83 -12.92
N MET A 56 22.47 7.15 -12.70
CA MET A 56 23.21 8.12 -13.51
C MET A 56 24.72 7.94 -13.38
N ARG A 57 25.23 7.61 -12.18
CA ARG A 57 26.65 7.29 -11.97
C ARG A 57 27.09 6.00 -12.68
N GLN A 58 26.17 5.08 -12.93
CA GLN A 58 26.43 3.84 -13.66
C GLN A 58 26.30 4.01 -15.18
N GLY A 59 25.98 5.21 -15.67
CA GLY A 59 25.77 5.47 -17.10
C GLY A 59 24.49 4.85 -17.65
N ALA A 60 23.54 4.48 -16.79
CA ALA A 60 22.28 3.87 -17.22
C ALA A 60 21.41 4.90 -17.98
N ALA A 61 20.83 4.49 -19.11
CA ALA A 61 19.88 5.30 -19.84
C ALA A 61 18.55 5.37 -19.07
N VAL A 62 18.20 6.56 -18.56
CA VAL A 62 16.93 6.80 -17.86
C VAL A 62 15.92 7.29 -18.89
N ALA A 63 15.40 6.37 -19.69
CA ALA A 63 14.33 6.66 -20.65
C ALA A 63 13.10 5.85 -20.30
N LEU A 64 11.98 6.54 -20.04
CA LEU A 64 10.70 5.90 -19.77
C LEU A 64 9.73 6.21 -20.92
N PRO A 65 9.07 5.20 -21.52
CA PRO A 65 8.05 5.43 -22.53
C PRO A 65 6.92 6.33 -21.99
N PRO A 66 6.37 7.27 -22.78
CA PRO A 66 5.33 8.19 -22.31
C PRO A 66 4.10 7.50 -21.69
N ARG A 67 3.70 6.35 -22.24
CA ARG A 67 2.60 5.55 -21.70
C ARG A 67 2.90 4.99 -20.30
N ALA A 68 4.13 4.51 -20.08
CA ALA A 68 4.56 4.01 -18.78
C ALA A 68 4.62 5.15 -17.74
N LEU A 69 5.02 6.36 -18.17
CA LEU A 69 4.98 7.55 -17.32
C LEU A 69 3.54 7.90 -16.90
N LEU A 70 2.57 7.84 -17.81
CA LEU A 70 1.17 8.12 -17.50
C LEU A 70 0.60 7.15 -16.46
N PHE A 71 0.85 5.85 -16.60
CA PHE A 71 0.44 4.86 -15.59
C PHE A 71 1.16 5.06 -14.25
N GLY A 72 2.44 5.45 -14.28
CA GLY A 72 3.19 5.80 -13.07
C GLY A 72 2.59 7.00 -12.33
N ILE A 73 2.22 8.06 -13.05
CA ILE A 73 1.55 9.24 -12.47
C ILE A 73 0.19 8.86 -11.89
N ALA A 74 -0.61 8.10 -12.64
CA ALA A 74 -1.92 7.64 -12.16
C ALA A 74 -1.81 6.79 -10.88
N ALA A 75 -0.85 5.86 -10.84
CA ALA A 75 -0.56 5.08 -9.65
C ALA A 75 -0.13 5.97 -8.46
N GLY A 76 0.73 6.97 -8.71
CA GLY A 76 1.11 7.96 -7.71
C GLY A 76 -0.07 8.74 -7.13
N CYS A 77 -1.01 9.16 -7.98
CA CYS A 77 -2.24 9.81 -7.52
C CYS A 77 -3.10 8.88 -6.65
N CYS A 78 -3.25 7.61 -7.02
CA CYS A 78 -3.99 6.63 -6.23
C CYS A 78 -3.34 6.41 -4.85
N ILE A 79 -2.01 6.26 -4.77
CA ILE A 79 -1.30 6.10 -3.50
C ILE A 79 -1.42 7.36 -2.64
N GLY A 80 -1.23 8.56 -3.22
CA GLY A 80 -1.37 9.81 -2.49
C GLY A 80 -2.78 9.99 -1.90
N ALA A 81 -3.83 9.65 -2.66
CA ALA A 81 -5.20 9.68 -2.14
C ALA A 81 -5.40 8.64 -1.03
N ALA A 82 -4.89 7.41 -1.21
CA ALA A 82 -4.96 6.35 -0.22
C ALA A 82 -4.27 6.73 1.09
N GLU A 83 -3.12 7.40 1.04
CA GLU A 83 -2.38 7.87 2.21
C GLU A 83 -3.16 8.88 3.03
N VAL A 84 -3.76 9.87 2.37
CA VAL A 84 -4.65 10.83 3.04
C VAL A 84 -5.76 10.08 3.77
N MET A 85 -6.45 9.16 3.09
CA MET A 85 -7.51 8.35 3.68
C MET A 85 -7.01 7.48 4.84
N TYR A 86 -5.81 6.91 4.74
CA TYR A 86 -5.17 6.11 5.79
C TYR A 86 -4.94 6.90 7.08
N PHE A 87 -4.37 8.11 6.95
CA PHE A 87 -4.14 8.98 8.09
C PHE A 87 -5.44 9.41 8.76
N TYR A 88 -6.48 9.70 7.98
CA TYR A 88 -7.82 9.99 8.51
C TYR A 88 -8.44 8.77 9.21
N LEU A 89 -8.34 7.57 8.63
CA LEU A 89 -8.87 6.34 9.20
C LEU A 89 -8.23 6.03 10.57
N PHE A 90 -6.90 6.21 10.67
CA PHE A 90 -6.17 5.88 11.89
C PHE A 90 -6.21 6.92 12.99
N ARG A 91 -6.44 8.18 12.62
CA ARG A 91 -6.71 9.25 13.56
C ARG A 91 -8.15 9.20 14.09
N GLY A 92 -9.10 8.86 13.23
CA GLY A 92 -10.53 8.98 13.50
C GLY A 92 -11.15 10.13 12.70
N ILE A 93 -12.39 9.93 12.28
CA ILE A 93 -13.16 10.86 11.43
C ILE A 93 -14.58 11.00 11.97
N ALA A 94 -15.15 12.20 11.86
CA ALA A 94 -16.55 12.47 12.17
C ALA A 94 -17.01 12.07 13.60
N GLY A 95 -16.11 12.13 14.59
CA GLY A 95 -16.43 11.76 15.99
C GLY A 95 -16.18 10.29 16.32
N GLU A 96 -15.85 9.46 15.34
CA GLU A 96 -15.45 8.06 15.55
C GLU A 96 -13.95 7.96 15.91
N PRO A 97 -13.57 7.12 16.89
CA PRO A 97 -12.18 6.88 17.22
C PRO A 97 -11.44 6.22 16.06
N GLY A 98 -10.13 6.50 15.96
CA GLY A 98 -9.29 5.90 14.92
C GLY A 98 -9.28 4.37 14.97
N MET A 99 -9.39 3.74 13.80
CA MET A 99 -9.52 2.28 13.70
C MET A 99 -8.23 1.57 14.18
N SER A 100 -8.39 0.39 14.80
CA SER A 100 -7.26 -0.47 15.17
C SER A 100 -6.50 -0.96 13.94
N ALA A 101 -5.17 -0.98 14.04
CA ALA A 101 -4.29 -1.52 13.01
C ALA A 101 -4.58 -3.00 12.72
N GLY A 102 -4.99 -3.76 13.73
CA GLY A 102 -5.33 -5.19 13.60
C GLY A 102 -6.58 -5.47 12.75
N VAL A 103 -7.38 -4.45 12.44
CA VAL A 103 -8.54 -4.56 11.53
C VAL A 103 -8.27 -3.85 10.22
N ALA A 104 -7.84 -2.59 10.29
CA ALA A 104 -7.68 -1.76 9.09
C ALA A 104 -6.62 -2.34 8.13
N ILE A 105 -5.46 -2.76 8.64
CA ILE A 105 -4.37 -3.24 7.78
C ILE A 105 -4.78 -4.55 7.09
N PRO A 106 -5.27 -5.59 7.80
CA PRO A 106 -5.72 -6.80 7.13
C PRO A 106 -6.82 -6.54 6.10
N VAL A 107 -7.83 -5.73 6.43
CA VAL A 107 -8.94 -5.44 5.51
C VAL A 107 -8.47 -4.71 4.25
N ILE A 108 -7.61 -3.70 4.38
CA ILE A 108 -7.14 -2.91 3.24
C ILE A 108 -6.14 -3.74 2.41
N VAL A 109 -5.11 -4.30 3.04
CA VAL A 109 -4.05 -5.04 2.33
C VAL A 109 -4.57 -6.36 1.79
N GLY A 110 -5.39 -7.09 2.54
CA GLY A 110 -6.00 -8.33 2.03
C GLY A 110 -7.11 -8.05 1.02
N GLY A 111 -7.87 -6.96 1.18
CA GLY A 111 -8.86 -6.52 0.20
C GLY A 111 -8.24 -6.16 -1.15
N THR A 112 -7.06 -5.52 -1.16
CA THR A 112 -6.36 -5.21 -2.41
C THR A 112 -5.86 -6.48 -3.11
N ILE A 113 -5.50 -7.55 -2.40
CA ILE A 113 -5.16 -8.86 -3.01
C ILE A 113 -6.35 -9.37 -3.83
N VAL A 114 -7.54 -9.37 -3.23
CA VAL A 114 -8.77 -9.87 -3.88
C VAL A 114 -9.08 -9.04 -5.13
N ILE A 115 -9.07 -7.71 -5.01
CA ILE A 115 -9.34 -6.79 -6.12
C ILE A 115 -8.29 -6.95 -7.22
N ALA A 116 -7.00 -6.99 -6.86
CA ALA A 116 -5.90 -7.12 -7.83
C ALA A 116 -6.00 -8.42 -8.62
N MET A 117 -6.33 -9.54 -7.97
CA MET A 117 -6.50 -10.82 -8.66
C MET A 117 -7.70 -10.81 -9.61
N LEU A 118 -8.84 -10.24 -9.19
CA LEU A 118 -10.01 -10.10 -10.06
C LEU A 118 -9.70 -9.22 -11.29
N VAL A 119 -9.08 -8.06 -11.06
CA VAL A 119 -8.68 -7.15 -12.13
C VAL A 119 -7.64 -7.81 -13.04
N ALA A 120 -6.68 -8.56 -12.49
CA ALA A 120 -5.68 -9.25 -13.29
C ALA A 120 -6.30 -10.33 -14.18
N GLY A 121 -7.29 -11.07 -13.68
CA GLY A 121 -8.04 -12.03 -14.49
C GLY A 121 -8.83 -11.37 -15.62
N VAL A 122 -9.48 -10.23 -15.35
CA VAL A 122 -10.35 -9.54 -16.32
C VAL A 122 -9.57 -8.70 -17.33
N VAL A 123 -8.58 -7.94 -16.87
CA VAL A 123 -7.87 -6.93 -17.68
C VAL A 123 -6.63 -7.51 -18.35
N PHE A 124 -5.86 -8.34 -17.63
CA PHE A 124 -4.64 -8.96 -18.16
C PHE A 124 -4.87 -10.36 -18.73
N GLY A 125 -6.08 -10.92 -18.56
CA GLY A 125 -6.43 -12.25 -19.05
C GLY A 125 -5.71 -13.38 -18.32
N GLU A 126 -5.24 -13.13 -17.09
CA GLU A 126 -4.53 -14.13 -16.30
C GLU A 126 -5.49 -15.25 -15.85
N THR A 127 -5.05 -16.50 -16.00
CA THR A 127 -5.82 -17.67 -15.55
C THR A 127 -5.27 -18.15 -14.22
N PHE A 128 -6.16 -18.31 -13.23
CA PHE A 128 -5.78 -18.73 -11.89
C PHE A 128 -6.18 -20.19 -11.65
N ALA A 129 -5.26 -20.95 -11.06
CA ALA A 129 -5.51 -22.33 -10.65
C ALA A 129 -6.57 -22.38 -9.52
N PRO A 130 -7.34 -23.47 -9.41
CA PRO A 130 -8.34 -23.64 -8.34
C PRO A 130 -7.76 -23.47 -6.93
N VAL A 131 -6.51 -23.85 -6.71
CA VAL A 131 -5.80 -23.67 -5.42
C VAL A 131 -5.58 -22.19 -5.09
N GLN A 132 -5.34 -21.33 -6.09
CA GLN A 132 -5.19 -19.89 -5.87
C GLN A 132 -6.52 -19.26 -5.45
N TRP A 133 -7.64 -19.70 -6.04
CA TRP A 133 -8.97 -19.29 -5.59
C TRP A 133 -9.26 -19.71 -4.15
N ALA A 134 -8.88 -20.93 -3.76
CA ALA A 134 -8.99 -21.37 -2.37
C ALA A 134 -8.16 -20.49 -1.42
N GLY A 135 -6.95 -20.09 -1.83
CA GLY A 135 -6.10 -19.16 -1.08
C GLY A 135 -6.75 -17.78 -0.88
N ILE A 136 -7.42 -17.25 -1.91
CA ILE A 136 -8.19 -16.00 -1.81
C ILE A 136 -9.31 -16.13 -0.79
N MET A 137 -10.09 -17.23 -0.86
CA MET A 137 -11.21 -17.46 0.06
C MET A 137 -10.74 -17.59 1.50
N LEU A 138 -9.59 -18.24 1.73
CA LEU A 138 -8.98 -18.31 3.06
C LEU A 138 -8.52 -16.93 3.55
N THR A 139 -7.99 -16.09 2.67
CA THR A 139 -7.57 -14.71 3.01
C THR A 139 -8.79 -13.87 3.39
N LEU A 140 -9.88 -13.95 2.62
CA LEU A 140 -11.17 -13.32 2.92
C LEU A 140 -11.73 -13.79 4.26
N GLY A 141 -11.72 -15.11 4.51
CA GLY A 141 -12.17 -15.70 5.77
C GLY A 141 -11.33 -15.20 6.96
N GLY A 142 -10.01 -15.17 6.83
CA GLY A 142 -9.11 -14.65 7.85
C GLY A 142 -9.37 -13.17 8.17
N MET A 143 -9.54 -12.33 7.14
CA MET A 143 -9.92 -10.92 7.32
C MET A 143 -11.25 -10.77 8.04
N LEU A 144 -12.26 -11.56 7.68
CA LEU A 144 -13.57 -11.53 8.31
C LEU A 144 -13.48 -11.90 9.80
N LEU A 145 -12.73 -12.94 10.15
CA LEU A 145 -12.53 -13.35 11.53
C LEU A 145 -11.83 -12.26 12.36
N LEU A 146 -10.80 -11.60 11.80
CA LEU A 146 -10.13 -10.47 12.46
C LEU A 146 -11.07 -9.28 12.68
N ALA A 147 -11.90 -8.97 11.68
CA ALA A 147 -12.89 -7.90 11.78
C ALA A 147 -13.99 -8.19 12.80
N LEU A 148 -14.43 -9.46 12.93
CA LEU A 148 -15.40 -9.89 13.93
C LEU A 148 -14.81 -9.88 15.34
N GLY A 149 -13.57 -10.36 15.51
CA GLY A 149 -12.90 -10.37 16.81
C GLY A 149 -12.66 -8.98 17.39
N ALA A 150 -12.50 -7.96 16.54
CA ALA A 150 -12.31 -6.58 16.99
C ALA A 150 -13.59 -5.86 17.45
N ARG A 151 -14.76 -6.48 17.31
CA ARG A 151 -16.04 -5.97 17.83
C ARG A 151 -16.37 -6.46 19.25
N GLN A 152 -15.58 -7.39 19.77
CA GLN A 152 -15.70 -7.93 21.14
C GLN A 152 -14.86 -7.10 22.11
#